data_AF-K0B0D1-F1
#
_entry.id   AF-K0B0D1-F1
#
_cell.length_a   1.000
_cell.length_b   1.000
_cell.length_c   1.000
_cell.angle_alpha   90.00
_cell.angle_beta   90.00
_cell.angle_gamma   90.00
#
_symmetry.space_group_name_H-M   'P 1'
#
loop_
_entity.id
_entity.type
_entity.pdbx_description
1 polymer ?
#
loop_
_entity_poly.entity_id
_entity_poly.type
_entity_poly.pdbx_seq_one_letter_code
_entity_poly.pdbx_strand_id
1 'polypeptide(L)'
;MQYFFTVFLKTIIRSLKRGWLSYELHIDSDKLIQKQNHLKDITINREEIADIIEEKNKGIYINTKEKNKSMFIPLSLDGYKEVRKTLIEWKGISEKVDRISSHELRNIYTVLSMLILIIVLIVRNKYIVIPLGIMFIIIFIYDIIKLKNNSEFDERIVRRYLPQMYLTLFIVIAKMITLLIFY
;
A
#
# COMPACT_ATOMS: atom_id res chain seq x y z
N MET A 1 -23.44 9.58 -11.81
CA MET A 1 -22.26 8.69 -11.75
C MET A 1 -20.93 9.43 -11.97
N GLN A 2 -20.72 10.18 -13.07
CA GLN A 2 -19.45 10.88 -13.36
C GLN A 2 -18.99 11.90 -12.29
N TYR A 3 -19.90 12.72 -11.77
CA TYR A 3 -19.57 13.75 -10.76
C TYR A 3 -19.09 13.14 -9.43
N PHE A 4 -19.64 12.01 -9.01
CA PHE A 4 -19.25 11.34 -7.77
C PHE A 4 -17.82 10.80 -7.86
N PHE A 5 -17.44 10.27 -9.03
CA PHE A 5 -16.11 9.70 -9.28
C PHE A 5 -15.00 10.77 -9.24
N THR A 6 -15.24 11.96 -9.80
CA THR A 6 -14.25 13.06 -9.82
C THR A 6 -14.01 13.69 -8.44
N VAL A 7 -15.06 13.87 -7.63
CA VAL A 7 -14.94 14.36 -6.25
C VAL A 7 -14.22 13.34 -5.37
N PHE A 8 -14.49 12.05 -5.58
CA PHE A 8 -13.85 10.95 -4.87
C PHE A 8 -12.34 10.89 -5.16
N LEU A 9 -11.94 10.93 -6.44
CA LEU A 9 -10.53 10.97 -6.85
C LEU A 9 -9.79 12.18 -6.26
N LYS A 10 -10.39 13.38 -6.33
CA LYS A 10 -9.79 14.58 -5.72
C LYS A 10 -9.58 14.43 -4.22
N THR A 11 -10.51 13.77 -3.52
CA THR A 11 -10.41 13.57 -2.07
C THR A 11 -9.32 12.57 -1.71
N ILE A 12 -9.21 11.46 -2.46
CA ILE A 12 -8.14 10.48 -2.30
C ILE A 12 -6.79 11.12 -2.56
N ILE A 13 -6.63 11.82 -3.69
CA ILE A 13 -5.36 12.50 -4.05
C ILE A 13 -4.97 13.51 -2.98
N ARG A 14 -5.93 14.29 -2.45
CA ARG A 14 -5.68 15.22 -1.36
C ARG A 14 -5.24 14.52 -0.07
N SER A 15 -5.86 13.38 0.27
CA SER A 15 -5.50 12.60 1.45
C SER A 15 -4.11 11.98 1.32
N LEU A 16 -3.78 11.43 0.14
CA LEU A 16 -2.45 10.90 -0.15
C LEU A 16 -1.40 12.00 -0.07
N LYS A 17 -1.65 13.15 -0.71
CA LYS A 17 -0.75 14.31 -0.67
C LYS A 17 -0.51 14.79 0.75
N ARG A 18 -1.54 14.85 1.60
CA ARG A 18 -1.38 15.21 3.02
C ARG A 18 -0.54 14.22 3.80
N GLY A 19 -0.77 12.91 3.59
CA GLY A 19 0.03 11.87 4.23
C GLY A 19 1.50 11.96 3.84
N TRP A 20 1.79 12.21 2.56
CA TRP A 20 3.16 12.40 2.07
C TRP A 20 3.81 13.68 2.59
N LEU A 21 3.08 14.79 2.67
CA LEU A 21 3.59 16.06 3.20
C LEU A 21 3.79 16.04 4.72
N SER A 22 3.15 15.13 5.45
CA SER A 22 3.29 14.99 6.91
C SER A 22 4.38 14.01 7.33
N TYR A 23 5.24 13.58 6.39
CA TYR A 23 6.32 12.68 6.74
C TYR A 23 7.39 13.45 7.52
N GLU A 24 7.66 13.01 8.73
CA GLU A 24 8.70 13.55 9.59
C GLU A 24 9.62 12.41 10.03
N LEU A 25 10.94 12.62 9.88
CA LEU A 25 11.95 11.70 10.36
C LEU A 25 12.78 12.41 11.42
N HIS A 26 12.72 11.90 12.65
CA HIS A 26 13.62 12.34 13.71
C HIS A 26 14.75 11.33 13.85
N ILE A 27 15.97 11.83 13.74
CA ILE A 27 17.18 11.06 13.98
C ILE A 27 17.73 11.53 15.32
N ASP A 28 17.75 10.61 16.27
CA ASP A 28 18.46 10.76 17.53
C ASP A 28 19.73 9.92 17.47
N SER A 29 20.58 10.03 18.49
CA SER A 29 21.92 9.41 18.51
C SER A 29 21.90 7.90 18.29
N ASP A 30 20.87 7.20 18.79
CA ASP A 30 20.74 5.74 18.74
C ASP A 30 19.40 5.24 18.20
N LYS A 31 18.51 6.12 17.72
CA LYS A 31 17.18 5.73 17.25
C LYS A 31 16.68 6.59 16.10
N LEU A 32 15.88 5.96 15.24
CA LEU A 32 15.14 6.59 14.15
C LEU A 32 13.66 6.56 14.48
N ILE A 33 13.01 7.71 14.43
CA ILE A 33 11.58 7.82 14.67
C ILE A 33 10.95 8.38 13.41
N GLN A 34 10.14 7.56 12.73
CA GLN A 34 9.30 7.99 11.64
C GLN A 34 7.91 8.34 12.19
N LYS A 35 7.46 9.56 11.89
CA LYS A 35 6.10 10.02 12.14
C LYS A 35 5.42 10.32 10.82
N GLN A 36 4.17 9.91 10.72
CA GLN A 36 3.35 10.20 9.55
C GLN A 36 1.89 10.25 9.97
N ASN A 37 1.15 11.26 9.49
CA ASN A 37 -0.25 11.39 9.86
C ASN A 37 -1.05 10.14 9.49
N HIS A 38 -1.84 9.65 10.45
CA HIS A 38 -2.71 8.47 10.32
C HIS A 38 -2.00 7.13 10.18
N LEU A 39 -0.68 7.07 10.40
CA LEU A 39 0.06 5.82 10.61
C LEU A 39 0.57 5.77 12.04
N LYS A 40 0.88 4.56 12.53
CA LYS A 40 1.54 4.40 13.82
C LYS A 40 2.99 4.88 13.71
N ASP A 41 3.48 5.57 14.73
CA ASP A 41 4.87 5.98 14.81
C ASP A 41 5.77 4.74 14.82
N ILE A 42 6.77 4.72 13.95
CA ILE A 42 7.74 3.63 13.86
C ILE A 42 9.04 4.11 14.48
N THR A 43 9.42 3.50 15.61
CA THR A 43 10.71 3.77 16.26
C THR A 43 11.62 2.57 16.07
N ILE A 44 12.75 2.76 15.40
CA ILE A 44 13.77 1.73 15.16
C ILE A 44 15.04 2.11 15.91
N ASN A 45 15.51 1.25 16.80
CA ASN A 45 16.79 1.44 17.47
C ASN A 45 17.94 1.00 16.56
N ARG A 46 19.12 1.61 16.72
CA ARG A 46 20.31 1.31 15.91
C ARG A 46 20.66 -0.19 15.92
N GLU A 47 20.56 -0.84 17.08
CA GLU A 47 20.86 -2.27 17.25
C GLU A 47 19.84 -3.21 16.54
N GLU A 48 18.63 -2.72 16.30
CA GLU A 48 17.57 -3.48 15.63
C GLU A 48 17.75 -3.49 14.11
N ILE A 49 18.55 -2.55 13.57
CA ILE A 49 18.80 -2.43 12.14
C ILE A 49 19.52 -3.69 11.66
N ALA A 50 18.84 -4.47 10.83
CA ALA A 50 19.39 -5.66 10.20
C ALA A 50 20.13 -5.31 8.91
N ASP A 51 19.56 -4.43 8.08
CA ASP A 51 20.13 -4.05 6.79
C ASP A 51 19.67 -2.64 6.37
N ILE A 52 20.52 -1.94 5.64
CA ILE A 52 20.23 -0.63 5.06
C ILE A 52 20.49 -0.72 3.56
N ILE A 53 19.42 -0.56 2.79
CA ILE A 53 19.44 -0.74 1.34
C ILE A 53 19.07 0.59 0.68
N GLU A 54 19.91 1.10 -0.22
CA GLU A 54 19.55 2.26 -1.05
C GLU A 54 19.07 1.78 -2.42
N GLU A 55 17.84 2.15 -2.78
CA GLU A 55 17.30 1.96 -4.11
C GLU A 55 17.50 3.24 -4.93
N LYS A 56 18.19 3.10 -6.06
CA LYS A 56 18.52 4.22 -6.95
C LYS A 56 17.26 4.97 -7.36
N ASN A 57 17.28 6.29 -7.22
CA ASN A 57 16.18 7.22 -7.54
C ASN A 57 14.88 7.04 -6.73
N LYS A 58 14.87 6.19 -5.68
CA LYS A 58 13.69 5.98 -4.83
C LYS A 58 13.94 6.44 -3.40
N GLY A 59 15.02 5.97 -2.77
CA GLY A 59 15.36 6.29 -1.38
C GLY A 59 16.04 5.14 -0.64
N ILE A 60 16.00 5.18 0.69
CA ILE A 60 16.67 4.22 1.58
C ILE A 60 15.62 3.37 2.30
N TYR A 61 15.78 2.05 2.25
CA TYR A 61 15.04 1.09 3.04
C TYR A 61 15.88 0.63 4.23
N ILE A 62 15.32 0.78 5.42
CA ILE A 62 15.88 0.28 6.66
C ILE A 62 15.06 -0.94 7.08
N ASN A 63 15.69 -2.10 7.00
CA ASN A 63 15.10 -3.36 7.40
C ASN A 63 15.59 -3.71 8.80
N THR A 64 14.67 -4.06 9.69
CA THR A 64 15.03 -4.61 11.01
C THR A 64 14.99 -6.13 11.00
N LYS A 65 15.40 -6.75 12.11
CA LYS A 65 15.25 -8.20 12.32
C LYS A 65 13.77 -8.62 12.37
N GLU A 66 12.86 -7.70 12.69
CA GLU A 66 11.42 -7.94 12.70
C GLU A 66 10.79 -7.60 11.34
N LYS A 67 10.12 -8.58 10.71
CA LYS A 67 9.54 -8.41 9.36
C LYS A 67 8.50 -7.30 9.24
N ASN A 68 7.83 -6.95 10.34
CA ASN A 68 6.77 -5.93 10.36
C ASN A 68 7.30 -4.56 10.79
N LYS A 69 8.61 -4.43 10.99
CA LYS A 69 9.25 -3.19 11.44
C LYS A 69 10.32 -2.82 10.41
N SER A 70 9.87 -2.10 9.39
CA SER A 70 10.74 -1.55 8.35
C SER A 70 10.41 -0.09 8.16
N MET A 71 11.40 0.70 7.75
CA MET A 71 11.26 2.12 7.52
C MET A 71 11.77 2.45 6.12
N PHE A 72 10.99 3.22 5.38
CA PHE A 72 11.40 3.75 4.09
C PHE A 72 11.62 5.27 4.22
N ILE A 73 12.76 5.72 3.74
CA ILE A 73 13.17 7.12 3.73
C ILE A 73 13.20 7.57 2.27
N PRO A 74 12.25 8.42 1.84
CA PRO A 74 12.18 8.83 0.45
C PRO A 74 13.34 9.77 0.07
N LEU A 75 13.82 9.66 -1.17
CA LEU A 75 14.85 10.55 -1.72
C LEU A 75 14.45 12.04 -1.69
N SER A 76 13.15 12.32 -1.73
CA SER A 76 12.59 13.67 -1.70
C SER A 76 12.53 14.31 -0.32
N LEU A 77 13.08 13.65 0.72
CA LEU A 77 13.10 14.19 2.08
C LEU A 77 14.09 15.36 2.17
N ASP A 78 13.65 16.47 2.75
CA ASP A 78 14.55 17.57 3.10
C ASP A 78 15.58 17.08 4.12
N GLY A 79 16.86 17.27 3.83
CA GLY A 79 17.95 16.73 4.64
C GLY A 79 18.35 15.28 4.33
N TYR A 80 17.82 14.65 3.27
CA TYR A 80 18.16 13.27 2.87
C TYR A 80 19.66 12.98 2.84
N LYS A 81 20.49 13.94 2.39
CA LYS A 81 21.95 13.78 2.33
C LYS A 81 22.57 13.59 3.72
N GLU A 82 22.08 14.31 4.72
CA GLU A 82 22.55 14.23 6.11
C GLU A 82 22.12 12.89 6.70
N VAL A 83 20.86 12.51 6.51
CA VAL A 83 20.32 11.20 6.91
C VAL A 83 21.15 10.06 6.33
N ARG A 84 21.40 10.10 5.02
CA ARG A 84 22.21 9.10 4.31
C ARG A 84 23.60 8.98 4.92
N LYS A 85 24.26 10.11 5.22
CA LYS A 85 25.59 10.11 5.83
C LYS A 85 25.57 9.42 7.20
N THR A 86 24.62 9.76 8.06
CA THR A 86 24.46 9.14 9.39
C THR A 86 24.21 7.62 9.27
N LEU A 87 23.37 7.19 8.33
CA LEU A 87 23.08 5.77 8.11
C LEU A 87 24.31 4.99 7.60
N ILE A 88 25.14 5.60 6.76
CA ILE A 88 26.42 5.02 6.33
C ILE A 88 27.34 4.79 7.53
N GLU A 89 27.44 5.78 8.44
CA GLU A 89 28.25 5.68 9.65
C GLU A 89 27.75 4.58 10.60
N TRP A 90 26.44 4.29 10.59
CA TRP A 90 25.87 3.28 11.48
C TRP A 90 26.16 1.84 11.07
N LYS A 91 25.96 1.50 9.80
CA LYS A 91 26.08 0.10 9.33
C LYS A 91 26.58 -0.06 7.89
N GLY A 92 26.83 1.03 7.17
CA GLY A 92 27.05 1.01 5.72
C GLY A 92 25.75 0.78 4.95
N ILE A 93 25.71 1.24 3.70
CA ILE A 93 24.55 1.10 2.81
C ILE A 93 24.90 0.09 1.72
N SER A 94 24.07 -0.95 1.58
CA SER A 94 24.15 -1.84 0.43
C SER A 94 23.33 -1.29 -0.74
N GLU A 95 23.89 -1.27 -1.93
CA GLU A 95 23.13 -0.96 -3.15
C GLU A 95 22.45 -2.24 -3.65
N LYS A 96 21.12 -2.21 -3.79
CA LYS A 96 20.40 -3.34 -4.40
C LYS A 96 20.41 -3.18 -5.92
N VAL A 97 20.94 -4.19 -6.61
CA VAL A 97 20.74 -4.37 -8.04
C VAL A 97 19.32 -4.89 -8.28
N ASP A 98 18.62 -4.28 -9.24
CA ASP A 98 17.21 -4.46 -9.61
C ASP A 98 16.72 -5.92 -9.61
N ARG A 99 16.33 -6.46 -8.45
CA ARG A 99 15.46 -7.64 -8.35
C ARG A 99 14.06 -7.14 -8.10
N ILE A 100 13.09 -7.69 -8.85
CA ILE A 100 11.66 -7.38 -8.69
C ILE A 100 11.33 -7.47 -7.21
N SER A 101 11.07 -6.30 -6.60
CA SER A 101 10.85 -6.23 -5.16
C SER A 101 9.47 -6.78 -4.83
N SER A 102 9.27 -7.25 -3.60
CA SER A 102 7.95 -7.67 -3.12
C SER A 102 6.91 -6.55 -3.23
N HIS A 103 7.36 -5.28 -3.20
CA HIS A 103 6.52 -4.11 -3.44
C HIS A 103 6.09 -3.97 -4.90
N GLU A 104 6.96 -4.29 -5.86
CA GLU A 104 6.63 -4.28 -7.29
C GLU A 104 5.62 -5.37 -7.65
N LEU A 105 5.78 -6.57 -7.09
CA LEU A 105 4.77 -7.65 -7.23
C LEU A 105 3.42 -7.22 -6.65
N ARG A 106 3.41 -6.52 -5.51
CA ARG A 106 2.18 -5.98 -4.93
C ARG A 106 1.53 -4.96 -5.85
N ASN A 107 2.30 -4.08 -6.47
CA ASN A 107 1.77 -3.08 -7.41
C ASN A 107 1.17 -3.75 -8.66
N ILE A 108 1.87 -4.76 -9.23
CA ILE A 108 1.35 -5.54 -10.37
C ILE A 108 0.03 -6.22 -9.99
N TYR A 109 -0.01 -6.86 -8.81
CA TYR A 109 -1.23 -7.47 -8.29
C TYR A 109 -2.39 -6.46 -8.16
N THR A 110 -2.13 -5.26 -7.63
CA THR A 110 -3.14 -4.19 -7.53
C THR A 110 -3.64 -3.72 -8.89
N VAL A 111 -2.76 -3.56 -9.88
CA VAL A 111 -3.16 -3.17 -11.24
C VAL A 111 -4.00 -4.27 -11.89
N LEU A 112 -3.59 -5.53 -11.72
CA LEU A 112 -4.30 -6.68 -12.28
C LEU A 112 -5.70 -6.83 -11.68
N SER A 113 -5.85 -6.66 -10.36
CA SER A 113 -7.16 -6.73 -9.70
C SER A 113 -8.10 -5.60 -10.15
N MET A 114 -7.57 -4.39 -10.38
CA MET A 114 -8.33 -3.28 -10.97
C MET A 114 -8.79 -3.59 -12.40
N LEU A 115 -7.92 -4.17 -13.23
CA LEU A 115 -8.29 -4.57 -14.60
C LEU A 115 -9.39 -5.62 -14.62
N ILE A 116 -9.30 -6.63 -13.75
CA ILE A 116 -10.34 -7.67 -13.62
C ILE A 116 -11.68 -7.04 -13.24
N LEU A 117 -11.69 -6.12 -12.27
CA LEU A 117 -12.91 -5.40 -11.88
C LEU A 117 -13.52 -4.65 -13.07
N ILE A 118 -12.71 -3.91 -13.83
CA ILE A 118 -13.17 -3.15 -15.00
C ILE A 118 -13.78 -4.11 -16.05
N ILE A 119 -13.12 -5.23 -16.32
CA ILE A 119 -13.60 -6.25 -17.27
C ILE A 119 -14.95 -6.80 -16.82
N VAL A 120 -15.08 -7.19 -15.55
CA VAL A 120 -16.31 -7.73 -14.95
C VAL A 120 -17.49 -6.76 -15.06
N LEU A 121 -17.24 -5.45 -14.90
CA LEU A 121 -18.30 -4.44 -14.96
C LEU A 121 -18.75 -4.13 -16.41
N ILE A 122 -17.82 -4.13 -17.37
CA ILE A 122 -18.09 -3.73 -18.77
C ILE A 122 -18.63 -4.89 -19.60
N VAL A 123 -18.05 -6.09 -19.46
CA VAL A 123 -18.37 -7.24 -20.31
C VAL A 123 -19.79 -7.75 -20.00
N ARG A 124 -20.52 -8.17 -21.05
CA ARG A 124 -21.87 -8.74 -20.93
C ARG A 124 -21.89 -10.27 -21.03
N ASN A 125 -20.82 -10.87 -21.55
CA ASN A 125 -20.73 -12.32 -21.72
C ASN A 125 -20.60 -13.02 -20.36
N LYS A 126 -21.64 -13.78 -19.96
CA LYS A 126 -21.69 -14.51 -18.68
C LYS A 126 -20.56 -15.52 -18.51
N TYR A 127 -20.12 -16.15 -19.60
CA TYR A 127 -19.03 -17.14 -19.55
C TYR A 127 -17.67 -16.53 -19.22
N ILE A 128 -17.50 -15.22 -19.43
CA ILE A 128 -16.28 -14.48 -19.05
C ILE A 128 -16.46 -13.86 -17.66
N VAL A 129 -17.61 -13.23 -17.41
CA VAL A 129 -17.85 -12.45 -16.18
C VAL A 129 -17.93 -13.34 -14.95
N ILE A 130 -18.56 -14.52 -15.05
CA ILE A 130 -18.72 -15.43 -13.89
C ILE A 130 -17.35 -15.91 -13.36
N PRO A 131 -16.47 -16.54 -14.17
CA PRO A 131 -15.19 -17.03 -13.64
C PRO A 131 -14.28 -15.89 -13.15
N LEU A 132 -14.20 -14.77 -13.87
CA LEU A 132 -13.42 -13.61 -13.43
C LEU A 132 -14.00 -12.96 -12.17
N GLY A 133 -15.32 -12.92 -12.04
CA GLY A 133 -16.01 -12.41 -10.85
C GLY A 133 -15.73 -13.26 -9.62
N ILE A 134 -15.78 -14.59 -9.74
CA ILE A 134 -15.41 -15.52 -8.65
C ILE A 134 -13.94 -15.30 -8.26
N MET A 135 -13.04 -15.26 -9.25
CA MET A 135 -11.62 -15.03 -9.00
C MET A 135 -11.38 -13.69 -8.28
N PHE A 136 -12.05 -12.62 -8.71
CA PHE A 136 -12.01 -11.31 -8.04
C PHE A 136 -12.52 -11.38 -6.60
N ILE A 137 -13.65 -12.04 -6.35
CA ILE A 137 -14.22 -12.18 -5.01
C ILE A 137 -13.24 -12.87 -4.07
N ILE A 138 -12.58 -13.96 -4.50
CA ILE A 138 -11.60 -14.69 -3.68
C ILE A 138 -10.41 -13.78 -3.32
N ILE A 139 -9.82 -13.12 -4.32
CA ILE A 139 -8.73 -12.15 -4.16
C ILE A 139 -9.12 -11.04 -3.17
N PHE A 140 -10.33 -10.50 -3.33
CA PHE A 140 -10.79 -9.36 -2.55
C PHE A 140 -11.14 -9.74 -1.10
N ILE A 141 -11.68 -10.95 -0.87
CA ILE A 141 -11.88 -11.50 0.49
C ILE A 141 -10.54 -11.67 1.20
N TYR A 142 -9.53 -12.21 0.50
CA TYR A 142 -8.18 -12.32 1.05
C TYR A 142 -7.62 -10.96 1.46
N ASP A 143 -7.80 -9.92 0.63
CA ASP A 143 -7.37 -8.55 0.95
C ASP A 143 -8.10 -7.97 2.17
N ILE A 144 -9.40 -8.24 2.35
CA ILE A 144 -10.17 -7.83 3.53
C ILE A 144 -9.61 -8.51 4.80
N ILE A 145 -9.36 -9.82 4.74
CA ILE A 145 -8.80 -10.58 5.88
C ILE A 145 -7.42 -10.03 6.23
N LYS A 146 -6.57 -9.82 5.23
CA LYS A 146 -5.23 -9.27 5.41
C LYS A 146 -5.25 -7.86 5.99
N LEU A 147 -6.17 -7.00 5.53
CA LEU A 147 -6.34 -5.66 6.06
C LEU A 147 -6.75 -5.68 7.54
N LYS A 148 -7.69 -6.56 7.90
CA LYS A 148 -8.16 -6.69 9.30
C LYS A 148 -7.10 -7.26 10.24
N ASN A 149 -6.26 -8.17 9.73
CA ASN A 149 -5.22 -8.83 10.53
C ASN A 149 -3.91 -8.04 10.58
N ASN A 150 -3.73 -7.01 9.75
CA ASN A 150 -2.50 -6.24 9.74
C ASN A 150 -2.51 -5.17 10.85
N SER A 151 -1.63 -5.36 11.84
CA SER A 151 -1.46 -4.47 12.99
C SER A 151 -0.85 -3.11 12.65
N GLU A 152 -0.31 -2.94 11.43
CA GLU A 152 0.28 -1.70 10.95
C GLU A 152 -0.77 -0.59 10.74
N PHE A 153 -2.01 -0.95 10.39
CA PHE A 153 -3.07 0.03 10.14
C PHE A 153 -3.80 0.42 11.43
N ASP A 154 -4.07 1.72 11.60
CA ASP A 154 -4.98 2.22 12.64
C ASP A 154 -6.40 1.66 12.38
N GLU A 155 -7.08 1.19 13.43
CA GLU A 155 -8.46 0.69 13.36
C GLU A 155 -9.42 1.68 12.71
N ARG A 156 -9.16 2.99 12.85
CA ARG A 156 -9.95 4.05 12.20
C ARG A 156 -9.90 3.96 10.67
N ILE A 157 -8.74 3.61 10.11
CA ILE A 157 -8.55 3.39 8.67
C ILE A 157 -9.35 2.16 8.26
N VAL A 158 -9.14 1.04 8.93
CA VAL A 158 -9.83 -0.22 8.62
C VAL A 158 -11.36 -0.03 8.63
N ARG A 159 -11.89 0.64 9.66
CA ARG A 159 -13.32 0.95 9.79
C ARG A 159 -13.86 1.85 8.66
N ARG A 160 -13.04 2.77 8.15
CA ARG A 160 -13.43 3.68 7.07
C ARG A 160 -13.44 3.00 5.69
N TYR A 161 -12.50 2.10 5.43
CA TYR A 161 -12.35 1.42 4.14
C TYR A 161 -13.25 0.18 3.99
N LEU A 162 -13.53 -0.55 5.08
CA LEU A 162 -14.35 -1.77 5.04
C LEU A 162 -15.71 -1.60 4.35
N PRO A 163 -16.53 -0.56 4.64
CA PRO A 163 -17.80 -0.37 3.95
C PRO A 163 -17.65 -0.22 2.43
N GLN A 164 -16.59 0.44 1.96
CA GLN A 164 -16.31 0.63 0.53
C GLN A 164 -15.91 -0.70 -0.13
N MET A 165 -15.16 -1.53 0.59
CA MET A 165 -14.81 -2.88 0.14
C MET A 165 -16.06 -3.75 0.01
N TYR A 166 -16.94 -3.77 1.03
CA TYR A 166 -18.19 -4.53 0.95
C TYR A 166 -19.12 -4.05 -0.17
N LEU A 167 -19.21 -2.73 -0.40
CA LEU A 167 -19.97 -2.19 -1.51
C LEU A 167 -19.43 -2.68 -2.87
N THR A 168 -18.11 -2.74 -3.03
CA THR A 168 -17.47 -3.24 -4.27
C THR A 168 -17.81 -4.71 -4.51
N LEU A 169 -17.72 -5.55 -3.48
CA LEU A 169 -18.14 -6.96 -3.55
C LEU A 169 -19.62 -7.09 -3.92
N PHE A 170 -20.49 -6.31 -3.29
CA PHE A 170 -21.92 -6.32 -3.57
C PHE A 170 -22.21 -5.99 -5.03
N ILE A 171 -21.54 -4.98 -5.60
CA ILE A 171 -21.72 -4.60 -7.02
C ILE A 171 -21.31 -5.75 -7.95
N VAL A 172 -20.19 -6.41 -7.70
CA VAL A 172 -19.72 -7.54 -8.51
C VAL A 172 -20.69 -8.72 -8.43
N ILE A 173 -21.14 -9.07 -7.22
CA ILE A 173 -22.11 -10.16 -7.02
C ILE A 173 -23.45 -9.84 -7.71
N ALA A 174 -23.98 -8.63 -7.53
CA ALA A 174 -25.23 -8.20 -8.16
C ALA A 174 -25.14 -8.25 -9.69
N LYS A 175 -24.01 -7.83 -10.26
CA LYS A 175 -23.74 -7.93 -11.71
C LYS A 175 -23.75 -9.38 -12.19
N MET A 176 -23.10 -10.29 -11.46
CA MET A 176 -23.09 -11.72 -11.79
C MET A 176 -24.49 -12.33 -11.72
N ILE A 177 -25.27 -12.04 -10.68
CA ILE A 177 -26.64 -12.52 -10.52
C ILE A 177 -27.53 -11.99 -11.66
N THR A 178 -27.39 -10.72 -12.03
CA THR A 178 -28.14 -10.13 -13.13
C THR A 178 -27.82 -10.83 -14.46
N LEU A 179 -26.54 -11.11 -14.72
CA LEU A 179 -26.16 -11.87 -15.93
C LEU A 179 -26.65 -13.31 -15.91
N LEU A 180 -26.77 -13.96 -14.74
CA LEU A 180 -27.30 -15.32 -14.62
C LEU A 180 -28.81 -15.40 -14.84
N ILE A 181 -29.56 -14.39 -14.40
CA ILE A 181 -31.03 -14.39 -14.49
C ILE A 181 -31.50 -13.97 -15.88
N PHE A 182 -30.88 -12.94 -16.46
CA PHE A 182 -31.37 -12.31 -17.68
C PHE A 182 -30.69 -12.79 -18.98
N TYR A 183 -29.60 -13.57 -18.90
CA TYR A 183 -28.82 -14.03 -20.07
C TYR A 183 -28.40 -15.49 -19.96
#